data_AF-A0A261SLB3-F1
#
_entry.id   AF-A0A261SLB3-F1
#
_cell.length_a   1.000
_cell.length_b   1.000
_cell.length_c   1.000
_cell.angle_alpha   90.00
_cell.angle_beta   90.00
_cell.angle_gamma   90.00
#
_symmetry.space_group_name_H-M   'P 1'
#
loop_
_entity.id
_entity.type
_entity.pdbx_description
1 polymer ?
#
loop_
_entity_poly.entity_id
_entity_poly.type
_entity_poly.pdbx_seq_one_letter_code
_entity_poly.pdbx_strand_id
1 'polypeptide(L)'
;MRVLAYAQLQNNQPGNARTLLTALAHLGHLDVRSRAMKALAELRSGAPADALATLQEGADKAEDMALFHLVRAQAYMKQGRATLARAAMQRYVSLRGQPPDPAPGS
;
A
#
# COMPACT_ATOMS: atom_id res chain seq x y z
N MET A 1 15.07 -9.15 -0.14
CA MET A 1 14.64 -7.93 0.60
C MET A 1 13.16 -7.91 0.97
N ARG A 2 12.23 -8.21 0.05
CA ARG A 2 10.77 -8.21 0.31
C ARG A 2 10.33 -9.04 1.51
N VAL A 3 10.80 -10.29 1.61
CA VAL A 3 10.46 -11.22 2.72
C VAL A 3 10.98 -10.70 4.07
N LEU A 4 12.19 -10.13 4.09
CA LEU A 4 12.77 -9.54 5.30
C LEU A 4 11.95 -8.31 5.75
N ALA A 5 11.57 -7.42 4.83
CA ALA A 5 10.72 -6.28 5.15
C ALA A 5 9.34 -6.72 5.70
N TYR A 6 8.77 -7.79 5.15
CA TYR A 6 7.54 -8.38 5.68
C TYR A 6 7.72 -8.92 7.10
N ALA A 7 8.81 -9.63 7.39
CA ALA A 7 9.13 -10.10 8.73
C ALA A 7 9.29 -8.94 9.73
N GLN A 8 9.92 -7.84 9.32
CA GLN A 8 10.04 -6.63 10.14
C GLN A 8 8.66 -5.99 10.45
N LEU A 9 7.73 -5.98 9.49
CA LEU A 9 6.36 -5.52 9.73
C LEU A 9 5.59 -6.42 10.72
N GLN A 10 5.81 -7.73 10.67
CA GLN A 10 5.20 -8.69 11.60
C GLN A 10 5.76 -8.51 13.02
N ASN A 11 7.05 -8.22 13.15
CA ASN A 11 7.71 -7.97 14.43
C ASN A 11 7.51 -6.53 14.99
N ASN A 12 6.53 -5.80 14.48
CA ASN A 12 6.21 -4.41 14.86
C ASN A 12 7.41 -3.44 14.74
N GLN A 13 8.28 -3.66 13.75
CA GLN A 13 9.40 -2.78 13.40
C GLN A 13 9.17 -2.09 12.04
N PRO A 14 8.14 -1.22 11.92
CA PRO A 14 7.79 -0.60 10.64
C PRO A 14 8.89 0.32 10.11
N GLY A 15 9.71 0.92 10.98
CA GLY A 15 10.85 1.75 10.57
C GLY A 15 11.90 0.96 9.78
N ASN A 16 12.25 -0.24 10.26
CA ASN A 16 13.22 -1.12 9.59
C ASN A 16 12.67 -1.63 8.25
N ALA A 17 11.39 -2.00 8.22
CA ALA A 17 10.72 -2.37 6.97
C ALA A 17 10.73 -1.22 5.96
N ARG A 18 10.45 0.01 6.41
CA ARG A 18 10.48 1.23 5.58
C ARG A 18 11.87 1.44 4.99
N THR A 19 12.93 1.34 5.78
CA THR A 19 14.31 1.51 5.30
C THR A 19 14.65 0.49 4.20
N LEU A 20 14.35 -0.80 4.43
CA LEU A 20 14.62 -1.86 3.45
C LEU A 20 13.85 -1.65 2.14
N LEU A 21 12.59 -1.22 2.22
CA LEU A 21 11.74 -0.99 1.06
C LEU A 21 12.08 0.31 0.33
N THR A 22 12.59 1.32 1.04
CA THR A 22 13.12 2.56 0.43
C THR A 22 14.39 2.27 -0.35
N ALA A 23 15.30 1.45 0.20
CA ALA A 23 16.47 0.98 -0.52
C ALA A 23 16.07 0.20 -1.79
N LEU A 24 15.05 -0.67 -1.71
CA LEU A 24 14.54 -1.40 -2.87
C LEU A 24 13.94 -0.46 -3.93
N ALA A 25 13.27 0.61 -3.50
CA ALA A 25 12.72 1.64 -4.41
C ALA A 25 13.83 2.35 -5.19
N HIS A 26 14.93 2.75 -4.53
CA HIS A 26 16.07 3.39 -5.19
C HIS A 26 16.76 2.50 -6.22
N LEU A 27 16.70 1.17 -6.05
CA LEU A 27 17.21 0.20 -7.01
C LEU A 27 16.23 -0.08 -8.17
N GLY A 28 15.06 0.58 -8.20
CA GLY A 28 14.06 0.39 -9.25
C GLY A 28 13.30 -0.94 -9.17
N HIS A 29 13.45 -1.71 -8.09
CA HIS A 29 12.90 -3.07 -7.95
C HIS A 29 11.59 -3.13 -7.14
N LEU A 30 10.84 -2.04 -7.08
CA LEU A 30 9.61 -1.98 -6.31
C LEU A 30 8.43 -2.45 -7.18
N ASP A 31 8.07 -3.74 -7.06
CA ASP A 31 6.83 -4.29 -7.61
C ASP A 31 5.59 -3.77 -6.85
N VAL A 32 4.40 -3.97 -7.41
CA VAL A 32 3.12 -3.50 -6.85
C VAL A 32 2.91 -3.94 -5.39
N ARG A 33 3.30 -5.17 -5.05
CA ARG A 33 3.14 -5.69 -3.69
C ARG A 33 4.15 -5.06 -2.72
N SER A 34 5.38 -4.86 -3.15
CA SER A 34 6.44 -4.18 -2.38
C SER A 34 6.10 -2.72 -2.15
N ARG A 35 5.43 -2.08 -3.12
CA ARG A 35 4.86 -0.73 -2.97
C ARG A 35 3.76 -0.67 -1.91
N ALA A 36 2.81 -1.62 -1.92
CA ALA A 36 1.82 -1.73 -0.85
C ALA A 36 2.47 -1.86 0.53
N MET A 37 3.51 -2.71 0.64
CA MET A 37 4.24 -2.88 1.91
C MET A 37 5.00 -1.63 2.32
N LYS A 38 5.59 -0.87 1.38
CA LYS A 38 6.30 0.39 1.66
C LYS A 38 5.33 1.41 2.26
N ALA A 39 4.19 1.59 1.62
CA ALA A 39 3.15 2.49 2.10
C ALA A 39 2.60 2.08 3.47
N LEU A 40 2.41 0.77 3.71
CA LEU A 40 2.00 0.26 5.02
C LEU A 40 3.06 0.51 6.11
N ALA A 41 4.34 0.32 5.77
CA ALA A 41 5.45 0.60 6.69
C ALA A 41 5.51 2.10 7.04
N GLU A 42 5.41 2.98 6.05
CA GLU A 42 5.33 4.44 6.25
C GLU A 42 4.17 4.83 7.16
N LEU A 43 2.97 4.29 6.90
CA LEU A 43 1.79 4.53 7.71
C LEU A 43 1.98 4.09 9.18
N ARG A 44 2.51 2.89 9.40
CA ARG A 44 2.76 2.34 10.74
C ARG A 44 3.91 3.04 11.47
N SER A 45 4.84 3.64 10.72
CA SER A 45 5.90 4.51 11.24
C SER A 45 5.45 5.95 11.53
N GLY A 46 4.16 6.28 11.34
CA GLY A 46 3.65 7.62 11.62
C GLY A 46 3.84 8.63 10.47
N ALA A 47 4.12 8.16 9.26
CA ALA A 47 4.28 8.98 8.06
C ALA A 47 3.12 8.76 7.06
N PRO A 48 1.89 9.19 7.36
CA PRO A 48 0.74 8.97 6.49
C PRO A 48 0.83 9.75 5.16
N ALA A 49 1.54 10.88 5.11
CA ALA A 49 1.76 11.64 3.88
C ALA A 49 2.65 10.86 2.89
N ASP A 50 3.78 10.32 3.37
CA ASP A 50 4.68 9.48 2.58
C ASP A 50 3.94 8.24 2.03
N ALA A 51 3.11 7.61 2.86
CA ALA A 51 2.29 6.47 2.43
C ALA A 51 1.36 6.84 1.26
N LEU A 52 0.73 8.02 1.29
CA LEU A 52 -0.12 8.48 0.19
C LEU A 52 0.70 8.77 -1.08
N ALA A 53 1.89 9.38 -0.94
CA ALA A 53 2.78 9.64 -2.07
C ALA A 53 3.26 8.33 -2.73
N THR A 54 3.71 7.36 -1.94
CA THR A 54 4.10 6.02 -2.43
C THR A 54 2.97 5.34 -3.22
N LEU A 55 1.72 5.48 -2.77
CA LEU A 55 0.56 4.92 -3.46
C LEU A 55 0.13 5.75 -4.69
N GLN A 56 0.46 7.05 -4.74
CA GLN A 56 0.25 7.87 -5.94
C GLN A 56 1.23 7.46 -7.03
N GLU A 57 2.52 7.27 -6.71
CA GLU A 57 3.52 6.78 -7.66
C GLU A 57 3.13 5.43 -8.29
N GLY A 58 2.46 4.56 -7.52
CA GLY A 58 1.92 3.30 -8.05
C GLY A 58 0.78 3.54 -9.04
N ALA A 59 -0.15 4.44 -8.71
CA ALA A 59 -1.26 4.79 -9.60
C ALA A 59 -0.76 5.45 -10.90
N ASP A 60 0.28 6.28 -10.84
CA ASP A 60 0.92 6.89 -12.01
C ASP A 60 1.56 5.83 -12.95
N LYS A 61 1.89 4.65 -12.39
CA LYS A 61 2.38 3.47 -13.12
C LYS A 61 1.28 2.50 -13.53
N ALA A 62 0.01 2.92 -13.43
CA ALA A 62 -1.18 2.09 -13.66
C ALA A 62 -1.22 0.82 -12.78
N GLU A 63 -0.57 0.84 -11.62
CA GLU A 63 -0.67 -0.23 -10.64
C GLU A 63 -1.88 0.00 -9.74
N ASP A 64 -2.70 -1.05 -9.59
CA ASP A 64 -3.82 -1.05 -8.66
C ASP A 64 -3.87 -2.37 -7.90
N MET A 65 -4.23 -2.28 -6.62
CA MET A 65 -4.46 -3.42 -5.74
C MET A 65 -5.43 -2.96 -4.68
N ALA A 66 -6.42 -3.80 -4.33
CA ALA A 66 -7.39 -3.46 -3.29
C ALA A 66 -6.73 -2.92 -2.00
N LEU A 67 -5.59 -3.49 -1.61
CA LEU A 67 -4.78 -3.04 -0.46
C LEU A 67 -4.32 -1.57 -0.53
N PHE A 68 -4.07 -1.00 -1.72
CA PHE A 68 -3.72 0.42 -1.87
C PHE A 68 -4.84 1.30 -1.31
N HIS A 69 -6.09 0.94 -1.60
CA HIS A 69 -7.26 1.70 -1.14
C HIS A 69 -7.48 1.58 0.37
N LEU A 70 -7.19 0.42 0.96
CA LEU A 70 -7.22 0.27 2.42
C LEU A 70 -6.16 1.15 3.10
N VAL A 71 -4.92 1.16 2.59
CA VAL A 71 -3.84 1.99 3.15
C VAL A 71 -4.14 3.48 2.95
N ARG A 72 -4.67 3.90 1.79
CA ARG A 72 -5.14 5.27 1.56
C ARG A 72 -6.22 5.68 2.58
N ALA A 73 -7.21 4.82 2.83
CA ALA A 73 -8.26 5.09 3.80
C ALA A 73 -7.67 5.33 5.20
N GLN A 74 -6.77 4.46 5.66
CA GLN A 74 -6.13 4.59 6.96
C GLN A 74 -5.24 5.85 7.06
N ALA A 75 -4.50 6.18 5.99
CA ALA A 75 -3.70 7.40 5.92
C ALA A 75 -4.57 8.66 6.02
N TYR A 76 -5.69 8.72 5.27
CA TYR A 76 -6.64 9.83 5.36
C TYR A 76 -7.29 9.94 6.74
N MET A 77 -7.63 8.82 7.39
CA MET A 77 -8.14 8.84 8.76
C MET A 77 -7.12 9.44 9.74
N LYS A 78 -5.84 9.05 9.66
CA LYS A 78 -4.78 9.62 10.49
C LYS A 78 -4.57 11.12 10.27
N GLN A 79 -4.93 11.64 9.10
CA GLN A 79 -4.90 13.07 8.77
C GLN A 79 -6.22 13.80 9.06
N GLY A 80 -7.22 13.15 9.66
CA GLY A 80 -8.54 13.75 9.92
C GLY A 80 -9.41 13.96 8.67
N ARG A 81 -9.02 13.41 7.52
CA ARG A 81 -9.70 13.58 6.23
C ARG A 81 -10.81 12.53 6.03
N ALA A 82 -11.87 12.63 6.83
CA ALA A 82 -12.92 11.61 6.93
C ALA A 82 -13.66 11.30 5.61
N THR A 83 -13.90 12.31 4.77
CA THR A 83 -14.58 12.14 3.46
C THR A 83 -13.74 11.30 2.50
N LEU A 84 -12.46 11.64 2.37
CA LEU A 84 -11.50 10.91 1.54
C LEU A 84 -11.25 9.49 2.07
N ALA A 85 -11.19 9.33 3.39
CA ALA A 85 -11.08 8.02 4.02
C ALA A 85 -12.26 7.11 3.65
N ARG A 86 -13.49 7.63 3.73
CA ARG A 86 -14.69 6.89 3.34
C ARG A 86 -14.68 6.48 1.87
N ALA A 87 -14.34 7.41 0.98
CA ALA A 87 -14.27 7.12 -0.46
C ALA A 87 -13.23 6.03 -0.78
N ALA A 88 -12.05 6.11 -0.15
CA ALA A 88 -11.01 5.08 -0.31
C ALA A 88 -11.48 3.71 0.23
N MET A 89 -12.17 3.68 1.37
CA MET A 89 -12.71 2.43 1.93
C MET A 89 -13.79 1.81 1.04
N GLN A 90 -14.67 2.62 0.47
CA GLN A 90 -15.68 2.15 -0.50
C GLN A 90 -15.00 1.47 -1.69
N ARG A 91 -13.95 2.09 -2.24
CA ARG A 91 -13.19 1.52 -3.36
C ARG A 91 -12.51 0.20 -2.98
N TYR A 92 -11.93 0.10 -1.79
CA TYR A 92 -11.38 -1.16 -1.28
C TYR A 92 -12.44 -2.28 -1.24
N VAL A 93 -13.62 -1.98 -0.71
CA VAL A 93 -14.72 -2.95 -0.60
C VAL A 93 -15.18 -3.40 -1.99
N SER A 94 -15.35 -2.48 -2.94
CA SER A 94 -15.74 -2.81 -4.32
C SER A 94 -14.73 -3.76 -4.98
N LEU A 95 -13.43 -3.51 -4.83
CA LEU A 95 -12.38 -4.35 -5.43
C LEU A 95 -12.24 -5.71 -4.74
N ARG A 96 -12.53 -5.81 -3.44
CA ARG A 96 -12.50 -7.10 -2.72
C ARG A 96 -13.71 -7.98 -3.04
N GLY A 97 -14.85 -7.38 -3.40
CA GLY A 97 -16.08 -8.08 -3.75
C GLY A 97 -16.13 -8.59 -5.18
N GLN A 98 -15.16 -8.23 -6.03
CA GLN A 98 -15.08 -8.71 -7.41
C GLN A 98 -14.57 -10.17 -7.41
N PRO A 99 -15.33 -11.15 -7.93
CA PRO A 99 -14.77 -12.48 -8.18
C PRO A 99 -13.62 -12.37 -9.21
N PRO A 100 -12.60 -13.25 -9.13
CA PRO A 100 -11.58 -13.31 -10.17
C PRO A 100 -12.27 -13.53 -11.52
N ASP A 101 -11.83 -12.80 -12.55
CA ASP A 101 -12.37 -12.92 -13.91
C ASP A 101 -12.44 -14.41 -14.30
N PRO A 102 -13.58 -14.90 -14.82
CA PRO A 102 -13.64 -16.25 -15.35
C PRO A 102 -12.59 -16.36 -16.47
N ALA A 103 -11.69 -17.34 -16.36
CA ALA A 103 -10.67 -17.59 -17.36
C ALA A 103 -11.32 -17.64 -18.76
N PRO A 104 -10.71 -17.01 -19.79
CA PRO A 104 -11.21 -17.14 -21.16
C PRO A 104 -11.22 -18.63 -21.49
N GLY A 105 -12.39 -19.12 -21.91
CA GLY A 105 -12.64 -20.54 -22.14
C GLY A 105 -11.59 -21.19 -23.02
N SER A 106 -11.15 -22.38 -22.60
CA SER A 106 -10.29 -23.31 -23.33
C SER A 106 -10.92 -23.82 -24.61
#